data_AF-A0AAE0E828-F1
#
_entry.id   AF-A0AAE0E828-F1
#
_cell.length_a   1.000
_cell.length_b   1.000
_cell.length_c   1.000
_cell.angle_alpha   90.00
_cell.angle_beta   90.00
_cell.angle_gamma   90.00
#
_symmetry.space_group_name_H-M   'P 1'
#
loop_
_entity.id
_entity.type
_entity.pdbx_description
1 polymer ?
#
loop_
_entity_poly.entity_id
_entity_poly.type
_entity_poly.pdbx_seq_one_letter_code
_entity_poly.pdbx_strand_id
1 'polypeptide(L)'
;MLETRNEPPSNWMEWEKKYYTNNGYNEDVYEALGFLQNYLMNMRPSLAFGSIALVALSLVISAGVVLVFSIQIAQMMISSGFH
;
A
#
# COMPACT_ATOMS: atom_id res chain seq x y z
N MET A 1 1.89 -1.68 -37.13
CA MET A 1 2.03 -2.77 -36.15
C MET A 1 0.61 -3.23 -35.85
N LEU A 2 0.22 -4.37 -36.41
CA LEU A 2 -1.14 -4.93 -36.25
C LEU A 2 -1.24 -5.49 -34.84
N GLU A 3 -1.74 -4.69 -33.90
CA GLU A 3 -2.18 -5.22 -32.62
C GLU A 3 -3.39 -6.11 -32.90
N THR A 4 -3.15 -7.41 -32.85
CA THR A 4 -4.16 -8.44 -32.68
C THR A 4 -5.15 -7.93 -31.65
N ARG A 5 -6.43 -7.82 -32.01
CA ARG A 5 -7.51 -7.59 -31.04
C ARG A 5 -7.51 -8.78 -30.08
N ASN A 6 -6.66 -8.71 -29.05
CA ASN A 6 -6.64 -9.64 -27.96
C ASN A 6 -7.99 -9.48 -27.28
N GLU A 7 -8.81 -10.50 -27.40
CA GLU A 7 -10.08 -10.60 -26.68
C GLU A 7 -9.82 -10.27 -25.20
N PRO A 8 -10.68 -9.46 -24.57
CA PRO A 8 -10.45 -9.10 -23.19
C PRO A 8 -10.45 -10.38 -22.33
N PRO A 9 -9.55 -10.51 -21.35
CA PRO A 9 -9.41 -11.71 -20.55
C PRO A 9 -10.76 -12.21 -20.00
N SER A 10 -10.96 -13.53 -20.04
CA SER A 10 -12.25 -14.13 -19.68
C SER A 10 -12.65 -13.85 -18.23
N ASN A 11 -11.66 -13.63 -17.35
CA ASN A 11 -11.82 -13.31 -15.94
C ASN A 11 -12.19 -11.85 -15.65
N TRP A 12 -12.21 -10.97 -16.65
CA TRP A 12 -12.61 -9.58 -16.47
C TRP A 12 -14.12 -9.46 -16.24
N MET A 13 -14.51 -8.45 -15.48
CA MET A 13 -15.91 -8.11 -15.33
C MET A 13 -16.49 -7.62 -16.67
N GLU A 14 -17.77 -7.88 -16.90
CA GLU A 14 -18.43 -7.53 -18.17
C GLU A 14 -18.37 -6.02 -18.49
N TRP A 15 -18.34 -5.16 -17.46
CA TRP A 15 -18.18 -3.72 -17.67
C TRP A 15 -16.77 -3.36 -18.15
N GLU A 16 -15.72 -4.06 -17.70
CA GLU A 16 -14.33 -3.86 -18.13
C GLU A 16 -14.17 -4.29 -19.60
N LYS A 17 -14.74 -5.44 -19.96
CA LYS A 17 -14.77 -5.94 -21.35
C LYS A 17 -15.47 -4.94 -22.28
N LYS A 18 -16.61 -4.38 -21.85
CA LYS A 18 -17.37 -3.37 -22.60
C LYS A 18 -16.55 -2.10 -22.78
N TYR A 19 -15.85 -1.65 -21.74
CA TYR A 19 -15.03 -0.45 -21.80
C TYR A 19 -13.78 -0.63 -22.68
N TYR A 20 -13.14 -1.81 -22.60
CA TYR A 20 -12.03 -2.20 -23.47
C TYR A 20 -12.42 -2.23 -24.95
N THR A 21 -13.59 -2.78 -25.27
CA THR A 21 -14.12 -2.83 -26.64
C THR A 21 -14.47 -1.44 -27.19
N ASN A 22 -14.74 -0.48 -26.30
CA ASN A 22 -15.01 0.91 -26.66
C ASN A 22 -13.71 1.73 -26.87
N ASN A 23 -12.55 1.09 -26.98
CA ASN A 23 -11.23 1.63 -27.32
C ASN A 23 -10.60 2.64 -26.34
N GLY A 24 -11.26 3.06 -25.26
CA GLY A 24 -10.71 4.03 -24.29
C GLY A 24 -9.88 3.41 -23.15
N TYR A 25 -10.04 2.12 -22.86
CA TYR A 25 -9.45 1.50 -21.66
C TYR A 25 -7.93 1.61 -21.58
N ASN A 26 -7.24 1.25 -22.66
CA ASN A 26 -5.78 1.23 -22.63
C ASN A 26 -5.21 2.65 -22.51
N GLU A 27 -5.80 3.61 -23.22
CA GLU A 27 -5.36 5.01 -23.21
C GLU A 27 -5.50 5.62 -21.80
N ASP A 28 -6.67 5.46 -21.18
CA ASP A 28 -6.91 5.97 -19.82
C ASP A 28 -6.00 5.30 -18.78
N VAL A 29 -5.79 3.99 -18.89
CA VAL A 29 -4.91 3.25 -17.98
C VAL A 29 -3.46 3.72 -18.12
N TYR A 30 -2.97 3.88 -19.35
CA TYR A 30 -1.62 4.36 -19.59
C TYR A 30 -1.44 5.82 -19.17
N GLU A 31 -2.43 6.67 -19.38
CA GLU A 31 -2.41 8.07 -18.93
C GLU A 31 -2.36 8.13 -17.40
N ALA A 32 -3.26 7.42 -16.72
CA ALA A 32 -3.27 7.35 -15.26
C ALA A 32 -1.94 6.80 -14.70
N LEU A 33 -1.39 5.76 -15.33
CA LEU A 33 -0.09 5.19 -14.95
C LEU A 33 1.05 6.19 -15.19
N GLY A 34 1.02 6.93 -16.30
CA GLY A 34 1.99 7.98 -16.62
C GLY A 34 1.95 9.12 -15.61
N PHE A 35 0.76 9.57 -15.22
CA PHE A 35 0.58 10.56 -14.15
C PHE A 35 1.15 10.06 -12.81
N LEU A 36 0.83 8.82 -12.43
CA LEU A 36 1.33 8.23 -11.20
C LEU A 36 2.85 8.11 -11.23
N GLN A 37 3.43 7.61 -12.32
CA GLN A 37 4.86 7.49 -12.48
C GLN A 37 5.54 8.87 -12.40
N ASN A 38 5.02 9.87 -13.09
CA ASN A 38 5.54 11.23 -13.03
C ASN A 38 5.44 11.81 -11.61
N TYR A 39 4.34 11.57 -10.90
CA TYR A 39 4.18 11.98 -9.52
C TYR A 39 5.22 11.32 -8.60
N LEU A 40 5.44 10.01 -8.74
CA LEU A 40 6.42 9.26 -7.96
C LEU A 40 7.87 9.65 -8.30
N MET A 41 8.18 9.94 -9.57
CA MET A 41 9.51 10.41 -9.98
C MET A 41 9.79 11.85 -9.53
N ASN A 42 8.76 12.70 -9.48
CA ASN A 42 8.89 14.07 -8.98
C ASN A 42 8.78 14.18 -7.46
N MET A 43 8.35 13.12 -6.77
CA MET A 43 8.44 13.07 -5.31
C MET A 43 9.90 13.26 -4.91
N ARG A 44 10.18 14.41 -4.29
CA ARG A 44 11.52 14.73 -3.80
C ARG A 44 11.98 13.56 -2.93
N PRO A 45 13.22 13.05 -3.09
CA PRO A 45 13.72 11.93 -2.29
C PRO A 45 13.50 12.10 -0.79
N SER A 46 13.51 13.35 -0.29
CA SER A 46 13.20 13.71 1.09
C SER A 46 11.80 13.28 1.56
N LEU A 47 10.77 13.29 0.71
CA LEU A 47 9.42 12.85 1.07
C LEU A 47 9.34 11.33 1.20
N ALA A 48 10.01 10.59 0.32
CA ALA A 48 10.12 9.14 0.42
C ALA A 48 10.90 8.71 1.66
N PHE A 49 12.04 9.35 1.94
CA PHE A 49 12.77 9.10 3.19
C PHE A 49 11.98 9.51 4.43
N GLY A 50 11.22 10.62 4.35
CA GLY A 50 10.35 11.08 5.43
C GLY A 50 9.23 10.07 5.73
N SER A 51 8.58 9.51 4.71
CA SER A 51 7.53 8.50 4.92
C SER A 51 8.09 7.19 5.48
N ILE A 52 9.24 6.73 4.98
CA ILE A 52 9.95 5.56 5.52
C ILE A 52 10.30 5.78 7.00
N ALA A 53 10.88 6.93 7.33
CA ALA A 53 11.25 7.26 8.71
C ALA A 53 10.02 7.31 9.61
N LEU A 54 8.91 7.90 9.15
CA LEU A 54 7.67 7.99 9.91
C LEU A 54 7.09 6.60 10.20
N VAL A 55 7.07 5.71 9.20
CA VAL A 55 6.61 4.32 9.38
C VAL A 55 7.52 3.56 10.33
N ALA A 56 8.84 3.69 10.17
CA ALA A 56 9.81 3.02 11.03
C ALA A 56 9.70 3.48 12.49
N LEU A 57 9.60 4.80 12.72
CA LEU A 57 9.43 5.35 14.06
C LEU A 57 8.11 4.91 14.69
N SER A 58 7.01 4.93 13.91
CA SER A 58 5.70 4.44 14.38
C SER A 58 5.80 2.98 14.85
N LEU A 59 6.47 2.13 14.08
CA LEU A 59 6.65 0.72 14.43
C LEU A 59 7.48 0.56 15.71
N VAL A 60 8.60 1.27 15.83
CA VAL A 60 9.47 1.20 17.02
C VAL A 60 8.75 1.69 18.26
N ILE A 61 8.03 2.81 18.17
CA ILE A 61 7.25 3.37 19.28
C ILE A 61 6.15 2.39 19.71
N SER A 62 5.38 1.87 18.76
CA SER A 62 4.31 0.91 19.05
C SER A 62 4.84 -0.36 19.72
N ALA A 63 5.92 -0.95 19.19
CA ALA A 63 6.56 -2.12 19.79
C ALA A 63 7.07 -1.82 21.22
N GLY A 64 7.70 -0.66 21.43
CA GLY A 64 8.14 -0.23 22.75
C GLY A 64 6.99 -0.10 23.74
N VAL A 65 5.86 0.49 23.33
CA VAL A 65 4.65 0.62 24.15
C VAL A 65 4.09 -0.76 24.53
N VAL A 66 3.97 -1.68 23.57
CA VAL A 66 3.50 -3.05 23.82
C VAL A 66 4.41 -3.77 24.82
N LEU A 67 5.73 -3.62 24.67
CA LEU A 67 6.72 -4.23 25.55
C LEU A 67 6.58 -3.69 26.98
N VAL A 68 6.47 -2.36 27.15
CA VAL A 68 6.30 -1.73 28.46
C VAL A 68 5.03 -2.22 29.15
N PHE A 69 3.89 -2.24 28.44
CA PHE A 69 2.65 -2.76 29.01
C PHE A 69 2.75 -4.24 29.38
N SER A 70 3.43 -5.04 28.55
CA SER A 70 3.64 -6.46 28.82
C SER A 70 4.45 -6.68 30.11
N ILE A 71 5.51 -5.88 30.32
CA ILE A 71 6.31 -5.92 31.56
C ILE A 71 5.46 -5.51 32.76
N GLN A 72 4.66 -4.45 32.66
CA GLN A 72 3.79 -4.00 33.75
C GLN A 72 2.78 -5.07 34.15
N ILE A 73 2.15 -5.74 33.17
CA ILE A 73 1.22 -6.85 33.42
C ILE A 73 1.96 -8.01 34.11
N ALA A 74 3.15 -8.37 33.62
CA ALA A 74 3.96 -9.43 34.23
C ALA A 74 4.33 -9.10 35.69
N GLN A 75 4.74 -7.87 35.97
CA GLN A 75 5.04 -7.41 37.33
C GLN A 75 3.81 -7.46 38.24
N MET A 76 2.65 -7.02 37.76
CA MET A 76 1.40 -7.08 38.50
C MET A 76 1.03 -8.51 38.87
N MET A 77 1.09 -9.43 37.91
CA MET A 77 0.82 -10.86 38.11
C MET A 77 1.77 -11.50 39.11
N ILE A 78 3.07 -11.17 39.06
CA ILE A 78 4.05 -11.63 40.04
C ILE A 78 3.67 -11.08 41.42
N SER A 79 3.43 -9.77 41.55
CA SER A 79 3.13 -9.14 42.85
C SER A 79 1.82 -9.61 43.47
N SER A 80 0.81 -9.97 42.67
CA SER A 80 -0.49 -10.47 43.15
C SER A 80 -0.47 -11.96 43.50
N GLY A 81 0.40 -12.75 42.86
CA GLY A 81 0.59 -14.17 43.18
C GLY A 81 1.42 -14.44 44.44
N PHE A 82 2.11 -13.43 44.98
CA PHE A 82 2.86 -13.49 46.23
C PHE A 82 2.06 -13.03 47.47
N HIS A 83 0.73 -12.95 47.36
CA HIS A 83 -0.17 -12.54 48.44
C HIS A 83 -1.15 -13.63 48.87
#